data_AF-A0A1H5WQS4-F1
#
_entry.id   AF-A0A1H5WQS4-F1
#
_cell.length_a   1.000
_cell.length_b   1.000
_cell.length_c   1.000
_cell.angle_alpha   90.00
_cell.angle_beta   90.00
_cell.angle_gamma   90.00
#
_symmetry.space_group_name_H-M   'P 1'
#
loop_
_entity.id
_entity.type
_entity.pdbx_description
1 polymer ?
#
loop_
_entity_poly.entity_id
_entity_poly.type
_entity_poly.pdbx_seq_one_letter_code
_entity_poly.pdbx_strand_id
1 'polypeptide(L)'
;MKLNRTYLFWALWAFLTLFVAAIGARALYVSGDRTAFLPGETTGVHHQFEVACETCHTSPDFSDVSKITKDLNKTCVTCHKDELKDANDSHPIKKFKNPRMAAYWEKIDARFCTSCHLEHQPEDTLPGMVTLAGDFCVACHSEGEQDVRKNRESHADLGYETCASAGCHNFHDNRALYEDFLVKHGNEDWLHPEPKVAAAALARDRPRSGEDEISMYLASLDAIESARDADIEHDWAATVHAANEVGCASCHAAEAETAEQIDEQWIAAPTEAVCIDCHRAASQTFALGRHGMRRHPEIAKPRKAKSALKAIGIKNPPETLVSAIETYLDDPAPPAMMSTSEARVSLHPEAMGQDVTCTSCHNPHSENVNFTAVEACLTCHNDDHSLSYKSSPHFALWSAELAGDGPAGSGVTCATCHMPQTEKGGKVLTNHNQNDTLRPNEKMIRATCMSCHGLGFAIDALADPALIANNFSGQPMRHIESIDWALKRVEQPATDANQ
;
A
#
# COMPACT_ATOMS: atom_id res chain seq x y z
N MET A 1 33.40 20.13 -56.60
CA MET A 1 32.93 18.74 -56.39
C MET A 1 31.44 18.77 -56.10
N LYS A 2 30.58 18.24 -56.99
CA LYS A 2 29.17 18.02 -56.63
C LYS A 2 29.14 16.83 -55.69
N LEU A 3 28.85 17.03 -54.40
CA LEU A 3 28.63 15.92 -53.48
C LEU A 3 27.53 15.02 -54.09
N ASN A 4 27.81 13.73 -54.23
CA ASN A 4 26.83 12.76 -54.69
C ASN A 4 25.68 12.74 -53.68
N ARG A 5 24.45 13.01 -54.13
CA ARG A 5 23.25 13.04 -53.28
C ARG A 5 23.12 11.79 -52.41
N THR A 6 23.52 10.63 -52.92
CA THR A 6 23.50 9.37 -52.17
C THR A 6 24.42 9.39 -50.95
N TYR A 7 25.65 9.89 -51.09
CA TYR A 7 26.57 10.03 -49.94
C TYR A 7 26.04 11.03 -48.91
N LEU A 8 25.41 12.11 -49.37
CA LEU A 8 24.82 13.11 -48.49
C LEU A 8 23.65 12.53 -47.68
N PHE A 9 22.80 11.69 -48.30
CA PHE A 9 21.72 11.00 -47.59
C PHE A 9 22.24 9.94 -46.61
N TRP A 10 23.27 9.16 -46.97
CA TRP A 10 23.87 8.20 -46.04
C TRP A 10 24.56 8.88 -44.85
N ALA A 11 25.29 9.97 -45.09
CA ALA A 11 25.90 10.76 -44.03
C ALA A 11 24.85 11.38 -43.10
N LEU A 12 23.76 11.92 -43.66
CA LEU A 12 22.64 12.44 -42.89
C LEU A 12 21.95 11.34 -42.06
N TRP A 13 21.68 10.18 -42.66
CA TRP A 13 21.06 9.04 -41.96
C TRP A 13 21.94 8.51 -40.83
N ALA A 14 23.24 8.36 -41.07
CA ALA A 14 24.19 7.96 -40.02
C ALA A 14 24.25 8.99 -38.89
N PHE A 15 24.31 10.29 -39.24
CA PHE A 15 24.28 11.37 -38.25
C PHE A 15 23.00 11.36 -37.42
N LEU A 16 21.83 11.27 -38.05
CA LEU A 16 20.54 11.23 -37.35
C LEU A 16 20.43 9.99 -36.45
N THR A 17 20.91 8.83 -36.92
CA THR A 17 20.92 7.59 -36.13
C THR A 17 21.81 7.72 -34.90
N LEU A 18 23.04 8.23 -35.07
CA LEU A 18 23.96 8.47 -33.95
C LEU A 18 23.43 9.54 -33.00
N PHE A 19 22.75 10.56 -33.51
CA PHE A 19 22.13 11.60 -32.70
C PHE A 19 21.00 11.04 -31.82
N VAL A 20 20.09 10.24 -32.39
CA VAL A 20 19.03 9.56 -31.62
C VAL A 20 19.62 8.57 -30.61
N ALA A 21 20.62 7.78 -31.01
CA ALA A 21 21.31 6.86 -30.12
C ALA A 21 22.00 7.60 -28.96
N ALA A 22 22.59 8.78 -29.22
CA ALA A 22 23.20 9.62 -28.19
C ALA A 22 22.15 10.19 -27.22
N ILE A 23 20.96 10.58 -27.70
CA ILE A 23 19.85 11.01 -26.84
C ILE A 23 19.41 9.86 -25.92
N GLY A 24 19.24 8.65 -26.45
CA GLY A 24 18.86 7.48 -25.66
C GLY A 24 19.93 7.08 -24.64
N ALA A 25 21.19 7.03 -25.08
CA ALA A 25 22.32 6.75 -24.19
C ALA A 25 22.47 7.80 -23.09
N ARG A 26 22.19 9.08 -23.38
CA ARG A 26 22.17 10.15 -22.38
C ARG A 26 21.12 9.88 -21.31
N ALA A 27 19.87 9.59 -21.70
CA ALA A 27 18.79 9.29 -20.75
C ALA A 27 19.11 8.06 -19.88
N LEU A 28 19.65 7.01 -20.48
CA LEU A 28 19.96 5.76 -19.78
C LEU A 28 21.15 5.88 -18.82
N TYR A 29 22.25 6.52 -19.23
CA TYR A 29 23.53 6.44 -18.50
C TYR A 29 23.99 7.75 -17.85
N VAL A 30 23.43 8.89 -18.23
CA VAL A 30 23.89 10.19 -17.75
C VAL A 30 22.82 10.88 -16.91
N SER A 31 21.68 11.21 -17.51
CA SER A 31 20.63 12.01 -16.90
C SER A 31 19.42 12.14 -17.84
N GLY A 32 18.24 12.34 -17.27
CA GLY A 32 16.97 12.52 -17.96
C GLY A 32 15.97 11.40 -17.68
N ASP A 33 14.71 11.70 -17.99
CA ASP A 33 13.60 10.77 -17.81
C ASP A 33 13.80 9.45 -18.59
N ARG A 34 13.63 8.33 -17.89
CA ARG A 34 13.74 6.97 -18.44
C ARG A 34 12.39 6.24 -18.54
N THR A 35 11.28 6.88 -18.22
CA THR A 35 9.94 6.28 -18.32
C THR A 35 9.65 5.75 -19.73
N ALA A 36 10.18 6.41 -20.77
CA ALA A 36 10.10 5.93 -22.16
C ALA A 36 10.78 4.57 -22.41
N PHE A 37 11.60 4.07 -21.49
CA PHE A 37 12.28 2.77 -21.55
C PHE A 37 11.66 1.72 -20.63
N LEU A 38 10.54 2.02 -19.96
CA LEU A 38 9.80 1.01 -19.19
C LEU A 38 9.31 -0.10 -20.12
N PRO A 39 9.66 -1.37 -19.88
CA PRO A 39 9.22 -2.49 -20.72
C PRO A 39 7.70 -2.70 -20.68
N GLY A 40 7.08 -2.29 -19.59
CA GLY A 40 5.65 -2.40 -19.31
C GLY A 40 5.30 -1.61 -18.05
N GLU A 41 4.01 -1.49 -17.79
CA GLU A 41 3.51 -0.81 -16.59
C GLU A 41 3.99 -1.52 -15.33
N THR A 42 4.34 -0.74 -14.31
CA THR A 42 4.51 -1.30 -12.97
C THR A 42 3.17 -1.43 -12.24
N THR A 43 3.19 -2.10 -11.10
CA THR A 43 2.01 -2.64 -10.44
C THR A 43 1.77 -2.01 -9.07
N GLY A 44 0.50 -1.87 -8.68
CA GLY A 44 0.13 -1.41 -7.34
C GLY A 44 0.79 -0.11 -6.90
N VAL A 45 1.52 -0.16 -5.79
CA VAL A 45 2.24 0.99 -5.22
C VAL A 45 3.50 1.38 -6.02
N HIS A 46 4.07 0.46 -6.81
CA HIS A 46 5.31 0.69 -7.56
C HIS A 46 5.16 1.71 -8.69
N HIS A 47 3.93 1.85 -9.22
CA HIS A 47 3.59 2.88 -10.22
C HIS A 47 3.98 4.29 -9.79
N GLN A 48 3.92 4.58 -8.49
CA GLN A 48 4.16 5.93 -7.99
C GLN A 48 5.60 6.41 -8.10
N PHE A 49 6.55 5.53 -8.37
CA PHE A 49 7.97 5.84 -8.46
C PHE A 49 8.63 5.29 -9.73
N GLU A 50 7.86 5.15 -10.82
CA GLU A 50 8.35 4.69 -12.13
C GLU A 50 9.51 5.53 -12.71
N VAL A 51 9.61 6.80 -12.31
CA VAL A 51 10.73 7.70 -12.69
C VAL A 51 12.03 7.41 -11.89
N ALA A 52 11.94 6.72 -10.76
CA ALA A 52 13.05 6.41 -9.85
C ALA A 52 13.53 4.96 -9.99
N CYS A 53 13.96 4.56 -11.20
CA CYS A 53 14.33 3.18 -11.52
C CYS A 53 15.38 2.57 -10.57
N GLU A 54 16.27 3.39 -9.99
CA GLU A 54 17.29 2.98 -9.02
C GLU A 54 16.71 2.43 -7.72
N THR A 55 15.42 2.67 -7.45
CA THR A 55 14.71 2.07 -6.31
C THR A 55 14.75 0.55 -6.41
N CYS A 56 14.69 0.01 -7.63
CA CYS A 56 14.75 -1.42 -7.90
C CYS A 56 16.11 -1.84 -8.52
N HIS A 57 16.62 -1.05 -9.46
CA HIS A 57 17.80 -1.38 -10.27
C HIS A 57 19.07 -0.70 -9.75
N THR A 58 19.79 -1.37 -8.85
CA THR A 58 21.01 -0.82 -8.23
C THR A 58 22.32 -1.43 -8.74
N SER A 59 22.26 -2.43 -9.62
CA SER A 59 23.46 -3.07 -10.14
C SER A 59 24.20 -2.16 -11.13
N PRO A 60 25.54 -2.18 -11.15
CA PRO A 60 26.32 -1.50 -12.19
C PRO A 60 25.94 -1.97 -13.59
N ASP A 61 26.10 -1.09 -14.58
CA ASP A 61 25.90 -1.41 -15.99
C ASP A 61 26.70 -2.65 -16.41
N PHE A 62 26.10 -3.49 -17.24
CA PHE A 62 26.69 -4.74 -17.75
C PHE A 62 27.07 -5.76 -16.67
N SER A 63 26.50 -5.67 -15.46
CA SER A 63 26.60 -6.73 -14.46
C SER A 63 26.04 -8.06 -14.99
N ASP A 64 26.61 -9.18 -14.55
CA ASP A 64 26.05 -10.49 -14.86
C ASP A 64 24.69 -10.71 -14.15
N VAL A 65 23.91 -11.65 -14.68
CA VAL A 65 22.56 -11.96 -14.17
C VAL A 65 22.58 -12.32 -12.68
N SER A 66 23.59 -13.05 -12.19
CA SER A 66 23.65 -13.45 -10.77
C SER A 66 23.80 -12.25 -9.85
N LYS A 67 24.61 -11.26 -10.26
CA LYS A 67 24.78 -10.01 -9.54
C LYS A 67 23.49 -9.19 -9.54
N ILE A 68 22.84 -9.08 -10.70
CA ILE A 68 21.56 -8.37 -10.86
C ILE A 68 20.49 -8.97 -9.95
N THR A 69 20.29 -10.29 -9.99
CA THR A 69 19.29 -10.97 -9.14
C THR A 69 19.54 -10.75 -7.65
N LYS A 70 20.80 -10.79 -7.20
CA LYS A 70 21.15 -10.55 -5.79
C LYS A 70 20.87 -9.12 -5.34
N ASP A 71 21.21 -8.15 -6.18
CA ASP A 71 20.99 -6.73 -5.87
C ASP A 71 19.51 -6.40 -5.88
N LEU A 72 18.76 -6.88 -6.87
CA LEU A 72 17.31 -6.69 -6.94
C LEU A 72 16.59 -7.35 -5.77
N ASN A 73 17.00 -8.56 -5.36
CA ASN A 73 16.44 -9.16 -4.16
C ASN A 73 16.74 -8.34 -2.89
N LYS A 74 17.91 -7.70 -2.82
CA LYS A 74 18.25 -6.83 -1.69
C LYS A 74 17.37 -5.57 -1.67
N THR A 75 17.06 -4.98 -2.82
CA THR A 75 16.17 -3.81 -2.89
C THR A 75 14.75 -4.17 -2.47
N CYS A 76 14.20 -5.30 -2.94
CA CYS A 76 12.88 -5.79 -2.48
C CYS A 76 12.83 -5.92 -0.95
N VAL A 77 13.85 -6.55 -0.34
CA VAL A 77 13.91 -6.75 1.12
C VAL A 77 14.17 -5.44 1.88
N THR A 78 14.65 -4.38 1.23
CA THR A 78 14.83 -3.08 1.90
C THR A 78 13.48 -2.46 2.28
N CYS A 79 12.43 -2.68 1.47
CA CYS A 79 11.07 -2.23 1.78
C CYS A 79 10.22 -3.32 2.47
N HIS A 80 10.25 -4.57 1.98
CA HIS A 80 9.28 -5.60 2.40
C HIS A 80 9.73 -6.47 3.58
N LYS A 81 10.89 -6.22 4.18
CA LYS A 81 11.41 -7.08 5.27
C LYS A 81 10.49 -7.14 6.48
N ASP A 82 9.92 -6.00 6.88
CA ASP A 82 9.06 -5.94 8.07
C ASP A 82 7.71 -6.59 7.77
N GLU A 83 7.14 -6.38 6.59
CA GLU A 83 5.95 -7.10 6.13
C GLU A 83 6.17 -8.62 6.14
N LEU A 84 7.28 -9.11 5.59
CA LEU A 84 7.62 -10.54 5.57
C LEU A 84 7.81 -11.11 6.99
N LYS A 85 8.32 -10.30 7.92
CA LYS A 85 8.48 -10.71 9.32
C LYS A 85 7.11 -10.84 10.01
N ASP A 86 6.19 -9.92 9.72
CA ASP A 86 4.85 -9.90 10.32
C ASP A 86 3.91 -10.93 9.67
N ALA A 87 4.18 -11.32 8.43
CA ALA A 87 3.41 -12.30 7.65
C ALA A 87 3.44 -13.73 8.24
N ASN A 88 4.32 -14.00 9.22
CA ASN A 88 4.56 -15.31 9.82
C ASN A 88 4.81 -16.40 8.76
N ASP A 89 5.66 -16.09 7.80
CA ASP A 89 5.91 -16.86 6.58
C ASP A 89 6.17 -18.36 6.80
N SER A 90 5.35 -19.21 6.16
CA SER A 90 5.52 -20.67 6.09
C SER A 90 6.66 -21.09 5.16
N HIS A 91 7.10 -20.21 4.27
CA HIS A 91 8.14 -20.39 3.26
C HIS A 91 9.32 -19.43 3.48
N PRO A 92 9.92 -19.36 4.70
CA PRO A 92 11.00 -18.42 4.94
C PRO A 92 12.25 -18.88 4.18
N ILE A 93 13.08 -17.92 3.75
CA ILE A 93 14.32 -18.16 2.99
C ILE A 93 15.25 -19.23 3.60
N LYS A 94 15.19 -19.43 4.92
CA LYS A 94 15.95 -20.47 5.63
C LYS A 94 15.62 -21.89 5.12
N LYS A 95 14.37 -22.17 4.73
CA LYS A 95 13.96 -23.46 4.15
C LYS A 95 14.62 -23.71 2.80
N PHE A 96 14.69 -22.67 1.96
CA PHE A 96 15.25 -22.76 0.61
C PHE A 96 16.77 -22.75 0.54
N LYS A 97 17.47 -22.41 1.63
CA LYS A 97 18.94 -22.50 1.71
C LYS A 97 19.46 -23.90 2.04
N ASN A 98 18.59 -24.85 2.36
CA ASN A 98 18.98 -26.22 2.65
C ASN A 98 19.56 -26.89 1.37
N PRO A 99 20.76 -27.50 1.40
CA PRO A 99 21.34 -28.19 0.23
C PRO A 99 20.46 -29.30 -0.36
N ARG A 100 19.53 -29.88 0.43
CA ARG A 100 18.54 -30.84 -0.07
C ARG A 100 17.58 -30.25 -1.09
N MET A 101 17.47 -28.92 -1.16
CA MET A 101 16.64 -28.22 -2.13
C MET A 101 17.34 -27.96 -3.46
N ALA A 102 18.59 -28.41 -3.63
CA ALA A 102 19.38 -28.10 -4.82
C ALA A 102 18.71 -28.48 -6.15
N ALA A 103 18.05 -29.64 -6.20
CA ALA A 103 17.31 -30.08 -7.39
C ALA A 103 16.08 -29.20 -7.71
N TYR A 104 15.49 -28.55 -6.70
CA TYR A 104 14.38 -27.62 -6.90
C TYR A 104 14.88 -26.26 -7.40
N TRP A 105 16.07 -25.80 -7.02
CA TRP A 105 16.65 -24.54 -7.50
C TRP A 105 16.81 -24.50 -9.02
N GLU A 106 17.00 -25.66 -9.66
CA GLU A 106 17.07 -25.78 -11.12
C GLU A 106 15.70 -25.58 -11.79
N LYS A 107 14.61 -25.85 -11.07
CA LYS A 107 13.23 -25.62 -11.53
C LYS A 107 12.77 -24.20 -11.20
N ILE A 108 12.91 -23.82 -9.93
CA ILE A 108 12.57 -22.49 -9.40
C ILE A 108 13.47 -22.14 -8.21
N ASP A 109 14.16 -21.01 -8.30
CA ASP A 109 15.06 -20.56 -7.24
C ASP A 109 14.36 -19.63 -6.24
N ALA A 110 13.48 -20.20 -5.41
CA ALA A 110 12.71 -19.48 -4.38
C ALA A 110 13.56 -18.81 -3.27
N ARG A 111 14.90 -18.76 -3.41
CA ARG A 111 15.77 -17.93 -2.58
C ARG A 111 15.72 -16.45 -2.99
N PHE A 112 15.20 -16.15 -4.18
CA PHE A 112 15.11 -14.81 -4.72
C PHE A 112 13.65 -14.45 -5.03
N CYS A 113 13.21 -13.26 -4.61
CA CYS A 113 11.85 -12.77 -4.87
C CYS A 113 11.53 -12.80 -6.36
N THR A 114 12.51 -12.44 -7.21
CA THR A 114 12.34 -12.30 -8.66
C THR A 114 12.21 -13.62 -9.40
N SER A 115 12.31 -14.76 -8.72
CA SER A 115 12.01 -16.06 -9.31
C SER A 115 10.51 -16.30 -9.45
N CYS A 116 9.69 -15.61 -8.64
CA CYS A 116 8.24 -15.68 -8.71
C CYS A 116 7.62 -14.31 -9.02
N HIS A 117 8.20 -13.23 -8.51
CA HIS A 117 7.71 -11.86 -8.63
C HIS A 117 8.45 -11.09 -9.72
N LEU A 118 7.79 -10.78 -10.83
CA LEU A 118 8.36 -9.97 -11.91
C LEU A 118 7.67 -8.61 -11.99
N GLU A 119 8.42 -7.54 -12.21
CA GLU A 119 7.82 -6.22 -12.48
C GLU A 119 7.78 -6.00 -14.00
N HIS A 120 6.92 -5.09 -14.48
CA HIS A 120 6.79 -4.74 -15.91
C HIS A 120 6.23 -5.85 -16.82
N GLN A 121 5.44 -6.78 -16.27
CA GLN A 121 4.74 -7.83 -17.02
C GLN A 121 3.24 -7.76 -16.76
N PRO A 122 2.54 -6.69 -17.21
CA PRO A 122 1.12 -6.48 -16.93
C PRO A 122 0.22 -7.63 -17.41
N GLU A 123 0.64 -8.38 -18.43
CA GLU A 123 -0.04 -9.57 -18.96
C GLU A 123 -0.16 -10.72 -17.95
N ASP A 124 0.81 -10.85 -17.04
CA ASP A 124 0.91 -11.91 -16.05
C ASP A 124 0.67 -11.38 -14.61
N THR A 125 0.36 -10.08 -14.50
CA THR A 125 0.17 -9.41 -13.21
C THR A 125 -1.20 -9.71 -12.62
N LEU A 126 -1.22 -10.40 -11.47
CA LEU A 126 -2.42 -10.51 -10.66
C LEU A 126 -2.80 -9.15 -10.04
N PRO A 127 -4.10 -8.80 -9.96
CA PRO A 127 -4.55 -7.50 -9.48
C PRO A 127 -3.93 -7.06 -8.14
N GLY A 128 -3.08 -6.02 -8.17
CA GLY A 128 -2.48 -5.40 -6.98
C GLY A 128 -1.30 -6.16 -6.38
N MET A 129 -0.68 -7.07 -7.13
CA MET A 129 0.59 -7.73 -6.79
C MET A 129 1.65 -7.40 -7.83
N VAL A 130 2.92 -7.65 -7.50
CA VAL A 130 3.97 -7.85 -8.51
C VAL A 130 3.64 -9.14 -9.27
N THR A 131 3.92 -9.19 -10.58
CA THR A 131 3.62 -10.32 -11.48
C THR A 131 3.94 -11.66 -10.84
N LEU A 132 2.96 -12.55 -10.73
CA LEU A 132 3.10 -13.87 -10.12
C LEU A 132 2.40 -14.89 -11.01
N ALA A 133 3.17 -15.79 -11.62
CA ALA A 133 2.61 -16.90 -12.40
C ALA A 133 1.75 -17.80 -11.52
N GLY A 134 0.52 -18.12 -11.92
CA GLY A 134 -0.44 -18.85 -11.07
C GLY A 134 -0.06 -20.31 -10.75
N ASP A 135 0.91 -20.88 -11.47
CA ASP A 135 1.33 -22.27 -11.36
C ASP A 135 2.70 -22.46 -10.68
N PHE A 136 3.28 -21.41 -10.08
CA PHE A 136 4.60 -21.47 -9.46
C PHE A 136 4.72 -22.58 -8.39
N CYS A 137 3.62 -22.92 -7.70
CA CYS A 137 3.56 -24.00 -6.71
C CYS A 137 3.89 -25.37 -7.31
N VAL A 138 3.55 -25.60 -8.58
CA VAL A 138 3.75 -26.87 -9.30
C VAL A 138 5.23 -27.25 -9.35
N ALA A 139 6.12 -26.26 -9.50
CA ALA A 139 7.56 -26.49 -9.59
C ALA A 139 8.13 -27.27 -8.38
N CYS A 140 7.49 -27.17 -7.21
CA CYS A 140 7.88 -27.92 -6.01
C CYS A 140 6.85 -28.98 -5.57
N HIS A 141 5.56 -28.78 -5.85
CA HIS A 141 4.47 -29.58 -5.26
C HIS A 141 3.80 -30.57 -6.22
N SER A 142 4.40 -30.88 -7.37
CA SER A 142 3.83 -31.81 -8.36
C SER A 142 4.61 -33.12 -8.55
N GLU A 143 5.69 -33.34 -7.80
CA GLU A 143 6.57 -34.49 -7.99
C GLU A 143 7.11 -35.06 -6.67
N GLY A 144 7.46 -36.35 -6.69
CA GLY A 144 8.11 -37.04 -5.58
C GLY A 144 7.29 -37.02 -4.28
N GLU A 145 7.98 -36.89 -3.15
CA GLU A 145 7.35 -36.81 -1.81
C GLU A 145 6.59 -35.50 -1.57
N GLN A 146 6.77 -34.49 -2.41
CA GLN A 146 6.08 -33.20 -2.30
C GLN A 146 4.86 -33.10 -3.21
N ASP A 147 4.55 -34.15 -3.99
CA ASP A 147 3.39 -34.21 -4.88
C ASP A 147 2.07 -34.17 -4.07
N VAL A 148 1.51 -32.99 -3.91
CA VAL A 148 0.32 -32.78 -3.07
C VAL A 148 -0.90 -33.47 -3.67
N ARG A 149 -0.96 -33.65 -4.99
CA ARG A 149 -2.09 -34.31 -5.67
C ARG A 149 -2.11 -35.82 -5.42
N LYS A 150 -0.95 -36.41 -5.14
CA LYS A 150 -0.84 -37.82 -4.71
C LYS A 150 -0.96 -37.98 -3.20
N ASN A 151 -0.37 -37.06 -2.45
CA ASN A 151 -0.22 -37.19 -0.99
C ASN A 151 -1.39 -36.57 -0.20
N ARG A 152 -2.33 -35.92 -0.88
CA ARG A 152 -3.57 -35.37 -0.30
C ARG A 152 -4.74 -35.72 -1.20
N GLU A 153 -5.67 -36.54 -0.68
CA GLU A 153 -6.90 -36.91 -1.40
C GLU A 153 -7.71 -35.67 -1.82
N SER A 154 -7.79 -34.65 -0.96
CA SER A 154 -8.50 -33.40 -1.26
C SER A 154 -7.90 -32.59 -2.42
N HIS A 155 -6.67 -32.88 -2.83
CA HIS A 155 -5.98 -32.15 -3.90
C HIS A 155 -5.87 -32.94 -5.20
N ALA A 156 -6.35 -34.19 -5.24
CA ALA A 156 -6.14 -35.09 -6.39
C ALA A 156 -6.69 -34.51 -7.70
N ASP A 157 -7.89 -33.92 -7.63
CA ASP A 157 -8.62 -33.41 -8.80
C ASP A 157 -8.50 -31.89 -8.99
N LEU A 158 -7.69 -31.21 -8.17
CA LEU A 158 -7.48 -29.77 -8.31
C LEU A 158 -6.62 -29.44 -9.53
N GLY A 159 -7.06 -28.43 -10.29
CA GLY A 159 -6.26 -27.79 -11.33
C GLY A 159 -5.13 -26.98 -10.71
N TYR A 160 -4.02 -26.81 -11.44
CA TYR A 160 -2.82 -26.13 -10.92
C TYR A 160 -3.06 -24.65 -10.64
N GLU A 161 -3.94 -24.01 -11.41
CA GLU A 161 -4.39 -22.63 -11.25
C GLU A 161 -5.13 -22.37 -9.93
N THR A 162 -5.62 -23.43 -9.28
CA THR A 162 -6.35 -23.31 -8.01
C THR A 162 -5.43 -23.17 -6.81
N CYS A 163 -4.14 -23.55 -6.91
CA CYS A 163 -3.24 -23.52 -5.76
C CYS A 163 -3.07 -22.13 -5.14
N ALA A 164 -3.10 -21.08 -5.97
CA ALA A 164 -2.99 -19.69 -5.53
C ALA A 164 -4.35 -18.99 -5.32
N SER A 165 -5.47 -19.65 -5.64
CA SER A 165 -6.81 -19.04 -5.66
C SER A 165 -7.88 -19.81 -4.87
N ALA A 166 -7.57 -20.99 -4.34
CA ALA A 166 -8.51 -21.84 -3.62
C ALA A 166 -8.84 -21.38 -2.18
N GLY A 167 -8.22 -20.30 -1.68
CA GLY A 167 -8.53 -19.75 -0.35
C GLY A 167 -8.16 -20.68 0.82
N CYS A 168 -7.09 -21.48 0.69
CA CYS A 168 -6.62 -22.39 1.73
C CYS A 168 -5.45 -21.83 2.56
N HIS A 169 -4.45 -21.25 1.88
CA HIS A 169 -3.27 -20.65 2.50
C HIS A 169 -2.61 -19.70 1.52
N ASN A 170 -1.86 -18.72 2.03
CA ASN A 170 -0.98 -17.89 1.21
C ASN A 170 0.46 -18.38 1.33
N PHE A 171 1.26 -18.18 0.29
CA PHE A 171 2.67 -18.60 0.31
C PHE A 171 3.46 -17.91 1.42
N HIS A 172 3.47 -16.57 1.45
CA HIS A 172 4.19 -15.80 2.47
C HIS A 172 3.34 -15.38 3.67
N ASP A 173 2.01 -15.25 3.52
CA ASP A 173 1.16 -14.55 4.49
C ASP A 173 0.19 -15.46 5.24
N ASN A 174 0.66 -16.00 6.37
CA ASN A 174 -0.13 -16.77 7.32
C ASN A 174 -0.89 -15.87 8.31
N ARG A 175 -0.98 -14.55 8.09
CA ARG A 175 -1.81 -13.72 8.96
C ARG A 175 -3.25 -14.12 8.81
N ALA A 176 -3.76 -14.51 7.65
CA ALA A 176 -5.17 -14.90 7.50
C ALA A 176 -5.41 -16.41 7.47
N LEU A 177 -4.80 -17.12 6.51
CA LEU A 177 -5.18 -18.49 6.18
C LEU A 177 -4.02 -19.47 6.37
N TYR A 178 -4.22 -20.43 7.26
CA TYR A 178 -3.38 -21.61 7.46
C TYR A 178 -4.22 -22.72 8.10
N GLU A 179 -3.83 -23.99 7.92
CA GLU A 179 -4.67 -25.14 8.26
C GLU A 179 -5.21 -25.14 9.70
N ASP A 180 -4.36 -24.96 10.71
CA ASP A 180 -4.78 -24.93 12.12
C ASP A 180 -5.78 -23.80 12.40
N PHE A 181 -5.69 -22.70 11.65
CA PHE A 181 -6.65 -21.60 11.73
C PHE A 181 -8.00 -22.00 11.17
N LEU A 182 -8.03 -22.64 9.99
CA LEU A 182 -9.25 -23.13 9.35
C LEU A 182 -9.98 -24.11 10.27
N VAL A 183 -9.27 -25.08 10.86
CA VAL A 183 -9.84 -26.07 11.78
C VAL A 183 -10.42 -25.40 13.02
N LYS A 184 -9.68 -24.46 13.62
CA LYS A 184 -10.09 -23.77 14.84
C LYS A 184 -11.38 -22.97 14.66
N HIS A 185 -11.56 -22.37 13.49
CA HIS A 185 -12.64 -21.42 13.20
C HIS A 185 -13.70 -21.96 12.22
N GLY A 186 -13.58 -23.22 11.80
CA GLY A 186 -14.40 -23.79 10.72
C GLY A 186 -15.86 -24.04 11.06
N ASN A 187 -16.21 -24.11 12.35
CA ASN A 187 -17.57 -24.38 12.83
C ASN A 187 -18.23 -23.15 13.48
N GLU A 188 -17.73 -21.94 13.18
CA GLU A 188 -18.31 -20.69 13.70
C GLU A 188 -19.60 -20.32 12.96
N ASP A 189 -20.56 -19.77 13.70
CA ASP A 189 -21.75 -19.16 13.09
C ASP A 189 -21.35 -18.00 12.16
N TRP A 190 -22.12 -17.79 11.10
CA TRP A 190 -21.85 -16.74 10.11
C TRP A 190 -21.81 -15.32 10.72
N LEU A 191 -22.51 -15.11 11.84
CA LEU A 191 -22.53 -13.86 12.60
C LEU A 191 -22.27 -14.19 14.07
N HIS A 192 -21.35 -13.45 14.68
CA HIS A 192 -21.08 -13.58 16.10
C HIS A 192 -22.24 -13.08 16.97
N PRO A 193 -22.40 -13.57 18.20
CA PRO A 193 -23.44 -13.10 19.12
C PRO A 193 -23.35 -11.61 19.45
N GLU A 194 -22.15 -11.04 19.46
CA GLU A 194 -21.89 -9.62 19.65
C GLU A 194 -21.05 -9.09 18.46
N PRO A 195 -21.67 -8.81 17.30
CA PRO A 195 -20.94 -8.41 16.10
C PRO A 195 -20.52 -6.94 16.19
N LYS A 196 -19.31 -6.70 16.73
CA LYS A 196 -18.77 -5.35 16.91
C LYS A 196 -17.27 -5.30 16.69
N VAL A 197 -16.80 -4.24 16.04
CA VAL A 197 -15.37 -3.91 15.94
C VAL A 197 -14.96 -3.14 17.19
N ALA A 198 -14.34 -3.84 18.15
CA ALA A 198 -14.03 -3.28 19.48
C ALA A 198 -13.16 -2.01 19.42
N ALA A 199 -12.15 -1.98 18.55
CA ALA A 199 -11.29 -0.81 18.38
C ALA A 199 -12.07 0.42 17.84
N ALA A 200 -13.02 0.19 16.92
CA ALA A 200 -13.87 1.24 16.41
C ALA A 200 -14.86 1.74 17.47
N ALA A 201 -15.41 0.85 18.29
CA ALA A 201 -16.25 1.22 19.43
C ALA A 201 -15.50 2.13 20.41
N LEU A 202 -14.27 1.74 20.79
CA LEU A 202 -13.42 2.53 21.69
C LEU A 202 -13.05 3.89 21.10
N ALA A 203 -12.76 3.96 19.80
CA ALA A 203 -12.44 5.22 19.13
C ALA A 203 -13.63 6.20 19.13
N ARG A 204 -14.86 5.69 19.13
CA ARG A 204 -16.10 6.48 19.07
C ARG A 204 -16.62 6.90 20.44
N ASP A 205 -16.26 6.20 21.50
CA ASP A 205 -16.66 6.50 22.90
C ASP A 205 -15.85 7.65 23.54
N ARG A 206 -15.02 8.36 22.76
CA ARG A 206 -14.24 9.48 23.28
C ARG A 206 -15.15 10.68 23.58
N PRO A 207 -15.11 11.25 24.80
CA PRO A 207 -15.87 12.44 25.13
C PRO A 207 -15.48 13.60 24.19
N ARG A 208 -16.48 14.28 23.63
CA ARG A 208 -16.28 15.55 22.93
C ARG A 208 -16.19 16.68 23.94
N SER A 209 -15.43 17.72 23.60
CA SER A 209 -15.32 18.92 24.42
C SER A 209 -16.69 19.55 24.65
N GLY A 210 -16.99 19.94 25.89
CA GLY A 210 -18.24 20.64 26.23
C GLY A 210 -18.22 22.11 25.81
N GLU A 211 -19.40 22.76 25.77
CA GLU A 211 -19.50 24.20 25.44
C GLU A 211 -18.66 25.09 26.37
N ASP A 212 -18.60 24.75 27.65
CA ASP A 212 -17.79 25.48 28.64
C ASP A 212 -16.28 25.34 28.37
N GLU A 213 -15.82 24.15 27.99
CA GLU A 213 -14.40 23.89 27.65
C GLU A 213 -14.00 24.62 26.37
N ILE A 214 -14.87 24.58 25.35
CA ILE A 214 -14.72 25.35 24.10
C ILE A 214 -14.61 26.85 24.42
N SER A 215 -15.53 27.38 25.22
CA SER A 215 -15.56 28.80 25.59
C SER A 215 -14.31 29.22 26.36
N MET A 216 -13.83 28.38 27.28
CA MET A 216 -12.59 28.63 28.02
C MET A 216 -11.37 28.65 27.10
N TYR A 217 -11.30 27.70 26.16
CA TYR A 217 -10.22 27.66 25.17
C TYR A 217 -10.19 28.94 24.32
N LEU A 218 -11.35 29.34 23.77
CA LEU A 218 -11.48 30.55 22.96
C LEU A 218 -11.05 31.82 23.72
N ALA A 219 -11.34 31.89 25.02
CA ALA A 219 -10.91 33.01 25.87
C ALA A 219 -9.39 33.05 26.13
N SER A 220 -8.70 31.93 25.91
CA SER A 220 -7.25 31.79 26.12
C SER A 220 -6.42 31.90 24.83
N LEU A 221 -7.07 31.95 23.67
CA LEU A 221 -6.40 32.03 22.38
C LEU A 221 -5.61 33.35 22.24
N ASP A 222 -4.30 33.22 22.11
CA ASP A 222 -3.40 34.27 21.66
C ASP A 222 -3.05 33.99 20.19
N ALA A 223 -3.79 34.62 19.27
CA ALA A 223 -3.62 34.47 17.83
C ALA A 223 -3.51 35.85 17.17
N ILE A 224 -2.74 35.92 16.09
CA ILE A 224 -2.58 37.16 15.31
C ILE A 224 -3.95 37.57 14.76
N GLU A 225 -4.35 38.81 15.02
CA GLU A 225 -5.68 39.33 14.67
C GLU A 225 -6.00 39.22 13.15
N SER A 226 -4.98 39.24 12.29
CA SER A 226 -5.12 39.11 10.84
C SER A 226 -5.46 37.70 10.35
N ALA A 227 -5.26 36.67 11.18
CA ALA A 227 -5.49 35.26 10.85
C ALA A 227 -6.69 34.65 11.59
N ARG A 228 -7.41 35.46 12.37
CA ARG A 228 -8.57 35.03 13.15
C ARG A 228 -9.80 34.83 12.28
N ASP A 229 -10.46 33.69 12.47
CA ASP A 229 -11.74 33.35 11.85
C ASP A 229 -12.61 32.65 12.89
N ALA A 230 -13.81 33.17 13.12
CA ALA A 230 -14.66 32.72 14.22
C ALA A 230 -15.14 31.27 14.05
N ASP A 231 -15.34 30.81 12.82
CA ASP A 231 -15.81 29.45 12.54
C ASP A 231 -14.64 28.47 12.72
N ILE A 232 -13.44 28.81 12.22
CA ILE A 232 -12.22 28.01 12.43
C ILE A 232 -11.85 27.92 13.92
N GLU A 233 -11.91 29.03 14.65
CA GLU A 233 -11.59 29.06 16.07
C GLU A 233 -12.56 28.19 16.87
N HIS A 234 -13.86 28.28 16.57
CA HIS A 234 -14.88 27.47 17.20
C HIS A 234 -14.68 25.98 16.92
N ASP A 235 -14.47 25.61 15.65
CA ASP A 235 -14.25 24.22 15.25
C ASP A 235 -12.96 23.67 15.87
N TRP A 236 -11.90 24.47 15.90
CA TRP A 236 -10.62 24.08 16.49
C TRP A 236 -10.74 23.84 18.00
N ALA A 237 -11.46 24.70 18.71
CA ALA A 237 -11.70 24.56 20.15
C ALA A 237 -12.40 23.25 20.52
N ALA A 238 -13.14 22.65 19.59
CA ALA A 238 -13.79 21.35 19.76
C ALA A 238 -12.87 20.15 19.45
N THR A 239 -11.65 20.37 18.96
CA THR A 239 -10.71 19.30 18.57
C THR A 239 -9.89 18.77 19.73
N VAL A 240 -9.35 17.57 19.54
CA VAL A 240 -8.36 16.99 20.45
C VAL A 240 -7.03 17.75 20.46
N HIS A 241 -6.73 18.54 19.43
CA HIS A 241 -5.54 19.41 19.42
C HIS A 241 -5.71 20.51 20.48
N ALA A 242 -6.83 21.22 20.47
CA ALA A 242 -7.15 22.22 21.49
C ALA A 242 -7.20 21.61 22.91
N ALA A 243 -7.80 20.42 23.06
CA ALA A 243 -7.83 19.71 24.33
C ALA A 243 -6.44 19.27 24.87
N ASN A 244 -5.41 19.28 24.01
CA ASN A 244 -4.02 19.03 24.38
C ASN A 244 -3.16 20.29 24.29
N GLU A 245 -3.78 21.47 24.39
CA GLU A 245 -3.12 22.78 24.42
C GLU A 245 -2.26 23.08 23.17
N VAL A 246 -2.56 22.43 22.04
CA VAL A 246 -1.96 22.78 20.75
C VAL A 246 -2.66 24.05 20.26
N GLY A 247 -1.89 25.13 20.12
CA GLY A 247 -2.36 26.42 19.63
C GLY A 247 -2.09 26.60 18.13
N CYS A 248 -2.64 27.67 17.54
CA CYS A 248 -2.49 27.94 16.11
C CYS A 248 -1.00 28.10 15.71
N ALA A 249 -0.22 28.80 16.55
CA ALA A 249 1.21 29.01 16.34
C ALA A 249 2.01 27.69 16.29
N SER A 250 1.57 26.64 17.00
CA SER A 250 2.24 25.33 16.99
C SER A 250 2.35 24.70 15.60
N CYS A 251 1.45 25.07 14.67
CA CYS A 251 1.49 24.61 13.28
C CYS A 251 1.88 25.73 12.31
N HIS A 252 1.36 26.94 12.51
CA HIS A 252 1.53 28.04 11.57
C HIS A 252 2.81 28.85 11.80
N ALA A 253 3.43 28.77 12.97
CA ALA A 253 4.66 29.47 13.33
C ALA A 253 5.47 28.64 14.35
N ALA A 254 5.74 27.38 14.03
CA ALA A 254 6.24 26.38 14.99
C ALA A 254 7.61 26.73 15.64
N GLU A 255 8.39 27.61 15.02
CA GLU A 255 9.70 28.07 15.53
C GLU A 255 9.61 29.39 16.33
N ALA A 256 8.44 30.00 16.44
CA ALA A 256 8.24 31.26 17.14
C ALA A 256 8.10 31.08 18.65
N GLU A 257 8.80 31.90 19.43
CA GLU A 257 8.76 31.92 20.90
C GLU A 257 8.05 33.17 21.46
N THR A 258 7.85 34.22 20.65
CA THR A 258 7.18 35.47 21.05
C THR A 258 6.03 35.84 20.10
N ALA A 259 5.11 36.69 20.56
CA ALA A 259 3.98 37.16 19.76
C ALA A 259 4.42 37.87 18.47
N GLU A 260 5.49 38.67 18.53
CA GLU A 260 6.06 39.33 17.34
C GLU A 260 6.63 38.31 16.35
N GLN A 261 7.31 37.27 16.84
CA GLN A 261 7.84 36.21 15.98
C GLN A 261 6.73 35.39 15.33
N ILE A 262 5.59 35.19 16.01
CA ILE A 262 4.45 34.47 15.44
C ILE A 262 3.93 35.22 14.21
N ASP A 263 3.76 36.55 14.29
CA ASP A 263 3.34 37.39 13.14
C ASP A 263 4.34 37.36 11.98
N GLU A 264 5.64 37.48 12.29
CA GLU A 264 6.69 37.46 11.27
C GLU A 264 6.86 36.10 10.57
N GLN A 265 6.60 35.00 11.28
CA GLN A 265 6.85 33.63 10.81
C GLN A 265 5.59 32.89 10.37
N TRP A 266 4.42 33.52 10.39
CA TRP A 266 3.16 32.86 10.09
C TRP A 266 3.10 32.31 8.65
N ILE A 267 2.87 31.01 8.53
CA ILE A 267 2.66 30.30 7.28
C ILE A 267 1.19 29.90 7.19
N ALA A 268 0.43 30.51 6.28
CA ALA A 268 -1.00 30.26 6.13
C ALA A 268 -1.34 28.78 5.83
N ALA A 269 -0.49 28.10 5.07
CA ALA A 269 -0.62 26.68 4.74
C ALA A 269 0.70 25.96 5.04
N PRO A 270 0.94 25.53 6.30
CA PRO A 270 2.15 24.82 6.65
C PRO A 270 2.21 23.46 5.92
N THR A 271 3.43 22.98 5.68
CA THR A 271 3.62 21.67 5.05
C THR A 271 3.30 20.53 6.03
N GLU A 272 3.11 19.31 5.52
CA GLU A 272 2.84 18.11 6.34
C GLU A 272 3.91 17.82 7.40
N ALA A 273 5.10 18.43 7.30
CA ALA A 273 6.17 18.29 8.29
C ALA A 273 5.69 18.60 9.72
N VAL A 274 4.82 19.62 9.88
CA VAL A 274 4.28 20.00 11.20
C VAL A 274 3.43 18.89 11.80
N CYS A 275 2.68 18.17 10.95
CA CYS A 275 1.89 17.03 11.39
C CYS A 275 2.79 15.85 11.79
N ILE A 276 3.84 15.61 11.01
CA ILE A 276 4.75 14.46 11.18
C ILE A 276 5.48 14.52 12.51
N ASP A 277 5.79 15.70 13.04
CA ASP A 277 6.53 15.80 14.30
C ASP A 277 5.82 15.14 15.47
N CYS A 278 4.48 15.18 15.51
CA CYS A 278 3.65 14.49 16.48
C CYS A 278 3.08 13.15 15.95
N HIS A 279 2.74 13.06 14.66
CA HIS A 279 2.05 11.91 14.05
C HIS A 279 2.97 10.99 13.23
N ARG A 280 4.19 10.75 13.72
CA ARG A 280 5.20 9.92 13.02
C ARG A 280 4.69 8.54 12.61
N ALA A 281 3.97 7.85 13.49
CA ALA A 281 3.46 6.50 13.19
C ALA A 281 2.39 6.50 12.06
N ALA A 282 1.51 7.50 12.05
CA ALA A 282 0.53 7.66 10.97
C ALA A 282 1.22 7.98 9.64
N SER A 283 2.19 8.91 9.65
CA SER A 283 2.99 9.24 8.48
C SER A 283 3.77 8.04 7.93
N GLN A 284 4.40 7.26 8.80
CA GLN A 284 5.14 6.05 8.43
C GLN A 284 4.23 5.03 7.75
N THR A 285 3.08 4.72 8.32
CA THR A 285 2.14 3.77 7.72
C THR A 285 1.48 4.30 6.46
N PHE A 286 1.19 5.60 6.39
CA PHE A 286 0.70 6.25 5.17
C PHE A 286 1.69 6.11 4.01
N ALA A 287 2.99 6.26 4.29
CA ALA A 287 4.07 6.07 3.31
C ALA A 287 4.25 4.63 2.82
N LEU A 288 3.61 3.64 3.45
CA LEU A 288 3.57 2.25 2.97
C LEU A 288 2.36 1.99 2.05
N GLY A 289 1.38 2.90 2.04
CA GLY A 289 0.15 2.76 1.28
C GLY A 289 0.19 3.41 -0.10
N ARG A 290 -0.81 3.06 -0.93
CA ARG A 290 -1.03 3.61 -2.27
C ARG A 290 -1.28 5.11 -2.28
N HIS A 291 -1.63 5.74 -1.16
CA HIS A 291 -1.82 7.19 -1.12
C HIS A 291 -0.54 7.96 -0.74
N GLY A 292 0.41 7.28 -0.09
CA GLY A 292 1.59 7.92 0.49
C GLY A 292 2.93 7.39 -0.03
N MET A 293 2.96 6.36 -0.89
CA MET A 293 4.19 5.65 -1.28
C MET A 293 5.33 6.57 -1.71
N ARG A 294 5.05 7.69 -2.40
CA ARG A 294 6.07 8.68 -2.81
C ARG A 294 6.89 9.28 -1.67
N ARG A 295 6.38 9.22 -0.43
CA ARG A 295 7.03 9.70 0.78
C ARG A 295 7.94 8.64 1.42
N HIS A 296 7.96 7.42 0.87
CA HIS A 296 8.75 6.33 1.45
C HIS A 296 10.24 6.64 1.38
N PRO A 297 10.98 6.56 2.51
CA PRO A 297 12.37 7.02 2.59
C PRO A 297 13.35 6.21 1.73
N GLU A 298 12.98 4.98 1.37
CA GLU A 298 13.81 4.08 0.54
C GLU A 298 13.65 4.31 -0.97
N ILE A 299 12.74 5.21 -1.40
CA ILE A 299 12.66 5.60 -2.82
C ILE A 299 13.95 6.33 -3.21
N ALA A 300 14.53 5.92 -4.33
CA ALA A 300 15.79 6.48 -4.79
C ALA A 300 15.66 7.96 -5.15
N LYS A 301 16.69 8.73 -4.80
CA LYS A 301 16.84 10.13 -5.21
C LYS A 301 17.36 10.22 -6.65
N PRO A 302 17.14 11.35 -7.36
CA PRO A 302 17.71 11.59 -8.67
C PRO A 302 19.21 11.31 -8.75
N ARG A 303 19.67 10.81 -9.90
CA ARG A 303 21.10 10.53 -10.06
C ARG A 303 21.86 11.85 -10.07
N LYS A 304 23.00 11.86 -9.39
CA LYS A 304 23.87 13.04 -9.40
C LYS A 304 24.70 13.03 -10.68
N ALA A 305 24.68 14.14 -11.42
CA ALA A 305 25.43 14.29 -12.67
C ALA A 305 26.91 13.93 -12.52
N LYS A 306 27.53 14.35 -11.41
CA LYS A 306 28.93 14.01 -11.09
C LYS A 306 29.17 12.49 -10.99
N SER A 307 28.26 11.76 -10.37
CA SER A 307 28.37 10.30 -10.23
C SER A 307 28.19 9.59 -11.58
N ALA A 308 27.22 10.03 -12.37
CA ALA A 308 26.96 9.49 -13.71
C ALA A 308 28.14 9.75 -14.67
N LEU A 309 28.68 10.97 -14.68
CA LEU A 309 29.88 11.33 -15.45
C LEU A 309 31.10 10.48 -15.08
N LYS A 310 31.27 10.20 -13.78
CA LYS A 310 32.34 9.33 -13.30
C LYS A 310 32.16 7.88 -13.79
N ALA A 311 30.92 7.38 -13.84
CA ALA A 311 30.61 6.03 -14.31
C ALA A 311 30.99 5.83 -15.79
N ILE A 312 30.82 6.86 -16.62
CA ILE A 312 31.24 6.84 -18.05
C ILE A 312 32.72 7.23 -18.27
N GLY A 313 33.53 7.32 -17.22
CA GLY A 313 34.98 7.52 -17.29
C GLY A 313 35.47 8.96 -17.11
N ILE A 314 34.59 9.94 -16.90
CA ILE A 314 34.97 11.34 -16.65
C ILE A 314 35.16 11.53 -15.13
N LYS A 315 36.38 11.29 -14.65
CA LYS A 315 36.67 11.23 -13.20
C LYS A 315 36.66 12.58 -12.48
N ASN A 316 36.99 13.67 -13.18
CA ASN A 316 37.06 15.04 -12.65
C ASN A 316 36.35 16.01 -13.61
N PRO A 317 35.01 15.94 -13.73
CA PRO A 317 34.29 16.86 -14.59
C PRO A 317 34.40 18.30 -14.04
N PRO A 318 34.55 19.32 -14.91
CA PRO A 318 34.48 20.72 -14.50
C PRO A 318 33.15 21.00 -13.79
N GLU A 319 33.15 21.84 -12.75
CA GLU A 319 31.92 22.22 -12.03
C GLU A 319 30.89 22.85 -12.96
N THR A 320 31.34 23.62 -13.96
CA THR A 320 30.47 24.21 -14.98
C THR A 320 29.74 23.16 -15.81
N LEU A 321 30.37 22.00 -16.08
CA LEU A 321 29.73 20.89 -16.79
C LEU A 321 28.72 20.17 -15.90
N VAL A 322 29.06 19.94 -14.63
CA VAL A 322 28.14 19.33 -13.66
C VAL A 322 26.90 20.20 -13.49
N SER A 323 27.10 21.50 -13.23
CA SER A 323 26.01 22.47 -13.09
C SER A 323 25.17 22.60 -14.36
N ALA A 324 25.78 22.57 -15.55
CA ALA A 324 25.03 22.59 -16.81
C ALA A 324 24.15 21.34 -16.98
N ILE A 325 24.64 20.15 -16.60
CA ILE A 325 23.85 18.91 -16.67
C ILE A 325 22.73 18.95 -15.63
N GLU A 326 23.00 19.34 -14.39
CA GLU A 326 21.99 19.44 -13.34
C GLU A 326 20.93 20.51 -13.64
N THR A 327 21.28 21.57 -14.37
CA THR A 327 20.32 22.64 -14.72
C THR A 327 19.47 22.31 -15.95
N TYR A 328 20.07 21.68 -16.98
CA TYR A 328 19.43 21.53 -18.29
C TYR A 328 19.08 20.09 -18.67
N LEU A 329 19.58 19.11 -17.92
CA LEU A 329 19.42 17.68 -18.22
C LEU A 329 18.95 16.89 -16.99
N ASP A 330 18.37 17.55 -15.98
CA ASP A 330 18.08 16.97 -14.67
C ASP A 330 17.32 15.64 -14.71
N ASP A 331 17.63 14.79 -13.74
CA ASP A 331 16.91 13.54 -13.54
C ASP A 331 15.62 13.80 -12.77
N PRO A 332 14.46 13.35 -13.28
CA PRO A 332 13.21 13.56 -12.56
C PRO A 332 13.22 12.81 -11.23
N ALA A 333 12.69 13.47 -10.19
CA ALA A 333 12.24 12.80 -8.98
C ALA A 333 10.72 12.55 -9.08
N PRO A 334 10.20 11.48 -8.46
CA PRO A 334 8.78 11.44 -8.15
C PRO A 334 8.42 12.71 -7.35
N PRO A 335 7.30 13.39 -7.66
CA PRO A 335 6.84 14.47 -6.80
C PRO A 335 6.55 13.93 -5.39
N ALA A 336 6.59 14.77 -4.36
CA ALA A 336 6.43 14.32 -2.98
C ALA A 336 5.03 13.72 -2.70
N MET A 337 4.02 14.20 -3.44
CA MET A 337 2.62 13.82 -3.29
C MET A 337 2.13 13.09 -4.54
N MET A 338 1.17 12.18 -4.35
CA MET A 338 0.47 11.56 -5.46
C MET A 338 -0.64 12.49 -5.94
N SER A 339 -0.76 12.70 -7.25
CA SER A 339 -1.92 13.35 -7.83
C SER A 339 -2.99 12.30 -8.14
N THR A 340 -4.26 12.62 -7.88
CA THR A 340 -5.42 11.80 -8.29
C THR A 340 -5.50 11.58 -9.81
N SER A 341 -4.83 12.42 -10.62
CA SER A 341 -4.74 12.21 -12.08
C SER A 341 -3.97 10.94 -12.46
N GLU A 342 -3.18 10.39 -11.54
CA GLU A 342 -2.37 9.19 -11.73
C GLU A 342 -3.04 7.95 -11.12
N ALA A 343 -4.28 8.08 -10.66
CA ALA A 343 -5.03 6.96 -10.11
C ALA A 343 -5.37 5.93 -11.18
N ARG A 344 -5.13 4.65 -10.88
CA ARG A 344 -5.55 3.50 -11.70
C ARG A 344 -6.86 2.87 -11.22
N VAL A 345 -7.71 3.69 -10.60
CA VAL A 345 -9.05 3.32 -10.11
C VAL A 345 -10.05 4.37 -10.58
N SER A 346 -11.33 4.01 -10.59
CA SER A 346 -12.38 4.95 -10.98
C SER A 346 -12.58 6.02 -9.91
N LEU A 347 -12.36 7.27 -10.28
CA LEU A 347 -12.53 8.43 -9.41
C LEU A 347 -13.56 9.40 -9.99
N HIS A 348 -14.07 10.28 -9.14
CA HIS A 348 -14.92 11.40 -9.56
C HIS A 348 -14.13 12.38 -10.45
N PRO A 349 -14.70 12.89 -11.56
CA PRO A 349 -14.05 13.88 -12.41
C PRO A 349 -13.59 15.14 -11.65
N GLU A 350 -14.35 15.57 -10.65
CA GLU A 350 -14.08 16.75 -9.82
C GLU A 350 -12.89 16.54 -8.88
N ALA A 351 -12.55 15.28 -8.60
CA ALA A 351 -11.41 14.91 -7.76
C ALA A 351 -10.09 14.89 -8.55
N MET A 352 -10.10 14.98 -9.88
CA MET A 352 -8.90 14.90 -10.73
C MET A 352 -7.94 16.06 -10.51
N GLY A 353 -6.63 15.75 -10.49
CA GLY A 353 -5.56 16.73 -10.37
C GLY A 353 -5.34 17.27 -8.95
N GLN A 354 -5.96 16.65 -7.94
CA GLN A 354 -5.75 16.97 -6.54
C GLN A 354 -4.56 16.17 -6.00
N ASP A 355 -3.70 16.82 -5.21
CA ASP A 355 -2.65 16.13 -4.46
C ASP A 355 -3.21 15.49 -3.20
N VAL A 356 -2.82 14.23 -2.96
CA VAL A 356 -3.23 13.49 -1.77
C VAL A 356 -2.29 13.78 -0.61
N THR A 357 -2.83 14.41 0.43
CA THR A 357 -2.13 14.89 1.63
C THR A 357 -2.78 14.38 2.92
N CYS A 358 -2.16 14.63 4.07
CA CYS A 358 -2.77 14.40 5.39
C CYS A 358 -4.11 15.13 5.54
N THR A 359 -4.31 16.25 4.84
CA THR A 359 -5.55 17.04 4.94
C THR A 359 -6.63 16.63 3.93
N SER A 360 -6.32 15.72 3.01
CA SER A 360 -7.27 15.26 2.00
C SER A 360 -8.44 14.47 2.59
N CYS A 361 -8.24 13.82 3.74
CA CYS A 361 -9.28 13.01 4.39
C CYS A 361 -9.86 13.65 5.66
N HIS A 362 -9.05 14.42 6.38
CA HIS A 362 -9.46 15.06 7.63
C HIS A 362 -8.91 16.49 7.70
N ASN A 363 -9.80 17.44 7.97
CA ASN A 363 -9.42 18.83 8.15
C ASN A 363 -8.75 18.99 9.54
N PRO A 364 -7.51 19.51 9.62
CA PRO A 364 -6.85 19.72 10.92
C PRO A 364 -7.62 20.69 11.83
N HIS A 365 -8.37 21.62 11.25
CA HIS A 365 -9.13 22.63 11.99
C HIS A 365 -10.51 22.16 12.50
N SER A 366 -10.98 20.99 12.06
CA SER A 366 -12.30 20.49 12.46
C SER A 366 -12.27 18.97 12.61
N GLU A 367 -12.54 18.46 13.81
CA GLU A 367 -12.55 17.03 14.06
C GLU A 367 -13.90 16.40 13.67
N ASN A 368 -14.04 16.04 12.39
CA ASN A 368 -15.20 15.32 11.88
C ASN A 368 -14.86 13.87 11.53
N VAL A 369 -14.77 13.03 12.55
CA VAL A 369 -14.46 11.60 12.41
C VAL A 369 -15.48 10.85 11.54
N ASN A 370 -16.74 11.31 11.49
CA ASN A 370 -17.78 10.69 10.68
C ASN A 370 -17.57 10.94 9.18
N PHE A 371 -17.20 12.18 8.82
CA PHE A 371 -16.82 12.54 7.46
C PHE A 371 -15.57 11.75 7.03
N THR A 372 -14.53 11.74 7.87
CA THR A 372 -13.27 11.05 7.57
C THR A 372 -13.44 9.54 7.39
N ALA A 373 -14.38 8.93 8.12
CA ALA A 373 -14.58 7.48 8.07
C ALA A 373 -15.25 6.97 6.78
N VAL A 374 -16.00 7.84 6.05
CA VAL A 374 -16.80 7.47 4.88
C VAL A 374 -16.70 8.51 3.78
N GLU A 375 -17.23 9.71 4.05
CA GLU A 375 -17.48 10.72 3.01
C GLU A 375 -16.18 11.21 2.38
N ALA A 376 -15.11 11.37 3.14
CA ALA A 376 -13.77 11.71 2.65
C ALA A 376 -13.24 10.73 1.59
N CYS A 377 -13.62 9.46 1.66
CA CYS A 377 -13.25 8.47 0.65
C CYS A 377 -14.12 8.67 -0.61
N LEU A 378 -15.42 8.88 -0.42
CA LEU A 378 -16.41 9.03 -1.49
C LEU A 378 -16.35 10.38 -2.21
N THR A 379 -15.64 11.38 -1.69
CA THR A 379 -15.35 12.60 -2.48
C THR A 379 -14.45 12.31 -3.69
N CYS A 380 -13.65 11.24 -3.62
CA CYS A 380 -12.73 10.84 -4.68
C CYS A 380 -13.16 9.54 -5.36
N HIS A 381 -13.45 8.48 -4.61
CA HIS A 381 -13.74 7.14 -5.14
C HIS A 381 -15.14 7.05 -5.76
N ASN A 382 -15.19 6.48 -6.96
CA ASN A 382 -16.40 6.42 -7.79
C ASN A 382 -16.53 5.07 -8.53
N ASP A 383 -15.99 4.00 -7.95
CA ASP A 383 -16.18 2.63 -8.46
C ASP A 383 -17.47 2.00 -7.89
N ASP A 384 -17.99 0.97 -8.56
CA ASP A 384 -19.24 0.29 -8.18
C ASP A 384 -19.26 -0.15 -6.70
N HIS A 385 -18.12 -0.62 -6.18
CA HIS A 385 -17.98 -1.03 -4.78
C HIS A 385 -18.15 0.13 -3.82
N SER A 386 -17.46 1.24 -4.07
CA SER A 386 -17.54 2.45 -3.25
C SER A 386 -18.94 3.07 -3.28
N LEU A 387 -19.56 3.15 -4.46
CA LEU A 387 -20.92 3.70 -4.64
C LEU A 387 -22.00 2.82 -3.99
N SER A 388 -21.78 1.51 -3.93
CA SER A 388 -22.71 0.58 -3.29
C SER A 388 -22.72 0.66 -1.77
N TYR A 389 -21.69 1.23 -1.14
CA TYR A 389 -21.55 1.27 0.33
C TYR A 389 -22.78 1.85 1.04
N LYS A 390 -23.32 2.99 0.59
CA LYS A 390 -24.47 3.63 1.23
C LYS A 390 -25.77 2.82 1.14
N SER A 391 -25.80 1.77 0.29
CA SER A 391 -26.92 0.84 0.20
C SER A 391 -26.69 -0.47 0.97
N SER A 392 -25.52 -0.64 1.60
CA SER A 392 -25.13 -1.89 2.23
C SER A 392 -25.67 -2.05 3.66
N PRO A 393 -25.77 -3.29 4.17
CA PRO A 393 -26.10 -3.54 5.58
C PRO A 393 -25.11 -2.90 6.55
N HIS A 394 -23.83 -2.80 6.16
CA HIS A 394 -22.80 -2.15 6.98
C HIS A 394 -23.09 -0.66 7.19
N PHE A 395 -23.50 0.05 6.14
CA PHE A 395 -23.89 1.46 6.25
C PHE A 395 -25.19 1.63 7.04
N ALA A 396 -26.14 0.70 6.92
CA ALA A 396 -27.36 0.74 7.72
C ALA A 396 -27.06 0.62 9.23
N LEU A 397 -26.17 -0.29 9.62
CA LEU A 397 -25.68 -0.41 11.00
C LEU A 397 -24.93 0.83 11.46
N TRP A 398 -24.08 1.39 10.59
CA TRP A 398 -23.37 2.64 10.89
C TRP A 398 -24.33 3.82 11.10
N SER A 399 -25.35 3.93 10.26
CA SER A 399 -26.39 4.96 10.39
C SER A 399 -27.18 4.80 11.69
N ALA A 400 -27.52 3.56 12.07
CA ALA A 400 -28.19 3.27 13.33
C ALA A 400 -27.32 3.62 14.55
N GLU A 401 -26.02 3.32 14.49
CA GLU A 401 -25.06 3.71 15.52
C GLU A 401 -24.97 5.24 15.68
N LEU A 402 -24.89 5.98 14.56
CA LEU A 402 -24.90 7.44 14.58
C LEU A 402 -26.19 8.04 15.13
N ALA A 403 -27.32 7.36 14.95
CA ALA A 403 -28.61 7.75 15.52
C ALA A 403 -28.75 7.39 17.01
N GLY A 404 -27.84 6.59 17.57
CA GLY A 404 -27.94 6.04 18.93
C GLY A 404 -28.86 4.83 19.05
N ASP A 405 -29.32 4.28 17.94
CA ASP A 405 -30.21 3.11 17.87
C ASP A 405 -29.44 1.78 17.76
N GLY A 406 -28.14 1.82 17.50
CA GLY A 406 -27.25 0.66 17.37
C GLY A 406 -26.10 0.66 18.39
N PRO A 407 -25.54 -0.51 18.74
CA PRO A 407 -24.39 -0.58 19.64
C PRO A 407 -23.13 -0.01 18.98
N ALA A 408 -22.28 0.64 19.77
CA ALA A 408 -21.01 1.19 19.31
C ALA A 408 -20.12 0.11 18.67
N GLY A 409 -19.53 0.42 17.52
CA GLY A 409 -18.68 -0.50 16.77
C GLY A 409 -19.43 -1.54 15.93
N SER A 410 -20.76 -1.55 15.89
CA SER A 410 -21.54 -2.45 15.02
C SER A 410 -21.55 -1.99 13.56
N GLY A 411 -21.45 -0.69 13.32
CA GLY A 411 -21.27 -0.13 11.99
C GLY A 411 -19.84 -0.22 11.49
N VAL A 412 -19.69 -0.67 10.24
CA VAL A 412 -18.41 -0.77 9.53
C VAL A 412 -18.36 0.31 8.45
N THR A 413 -17.28 1.09 8.43
CA THR A 413 -17.06 2.19 7.49
C THR A 413 -15.96 1.87 6.47
N CYS A 414 -15.76 2.74 5.47
CA CYS A 414 -14.63 2.67 4.54
C CYS A 414 -13.30 2.56 5.30
N ALA A 415 -13.09 3.43 6.28
CA ALA A 415 -11.90 3.41 7.13
C ALA A 415 -11.80 2.14 8.00
N THR A 416 -12.94 1.58 8.45
CA THR A 416 -12.92 0.34 9.25
C THR A 416 -12.38 -0.85 8.45
N CYS A 417 -12.74 -0.97 7.17
CA CYS A 417 -12.26 -2.05 6.29
C CYS A 417 -10.85 -1.82 5.75
N HIS A 418 -10.56 -0.60 5.31
CA HIS A 418 -9.33 -0.31 4.57
C HIS A 418 -8.19 0.19 5.48
N MET A 419 -8.49 0.71 6.66
CA MET A 419 -7.51 1.27 7.59
C MET A 419 -7.65 0.59 8.96
N PRO A 420 -7.30 -0.71 9.06
CA PRO A 420 -7.59 -1.51 10.24
C PRO A 420 -6.96 -0.89 11.49
N GLN A 421 -7.71 -0.96 12.57
CA GLN A 421 -7.35 -0.37 13.85
C GLN A 421 -6.84 -1.46 14.80
N THR A 422 -5.84 -1.13 15.60
CA THR A 422 -5.35 -1.98 16.67
C THR A 422 -5.50 -1.28 18.01
N GLU A 423 -5.86 -2.04 19.03
CA GLU A 423 -5.89 -1.54 20.41
C GLU A 423 -4.62 -1.95 21.15
N LYS A 424 -3.97 -1.01 21.82
CA LYS A 424 -2.85 -1.30 22.71
C LYS A 424 -2.91 -0.41 23.96
N GLY A 425 -3.19 -1.01 25.11
CA GLY A 425 -3.23 -0.31 26.39
C GLY A 425 -4.33 0.75 26.46
N GLY A 426 -5.53 0.44 25.95
CA GLY A 426 -6.66 1.36 25.92
C GLY A 426 -6.53 2.49 24.89
N LYS A 427 -5.54 2.43 24.00
CA LYS A 427 -5.36 3.38 22.89
C LYS A 427 -5.60 2.68 21.56
N VAL A 428 -6.32 3.36 20.69
CA VAL A 428 -6.56 2.92 19.31
C VAL A 428 -5.50 3.52 18.40
N LEU A 429 -4.88 2.67 17.58
CA LEU A 429 -3.95 3.07 16.53
C LEU A 429 -4.53 2.66 15.18
N THR A 430 -4.74 3.65 14.32
CA THR A 430 -5.17 3.44 12.93
C THR A 430 -3.97 3.21 12.03
N ASN A 431 -3.96 2.10 11.29
CA ASN A 431 -3.00 1.89 10.21
C ASN A 431 -3.39 2.75 8.99
N HIS A 432 -2.54 3.71 8.61
CA HIS A 432 -2.82 4.59 7.46
C HIS A 432 -2.38 3.98 6.12
N ASN A 433 -1.85 2.75 6.13
CA ASN A 433 -1.66 1.95 4.92
C ASN A 433 -3.02 1.37 4.48
N GLN A 434 -3.75 2.12 3.65
CA GLN A 434 -5.11 1.76 3.20
C GLN A 434 -5.21 0.42 2.43
N ASN A 435 -4.08 -0.16 2.03
CA ASN A 435 -4.01 -1.38 1.24
C ASN A 435 -3.26 -2.53 1.95
N ASP A 436 -2.96 -2.41 3.26
CA ASP A 436 -2.25 -3.45 4.02
C ASP A 436 -2.97 -4.81 4.01
N THR A 437 -4.31 -4.78 4.01
CA THR A 437 -5.18 -5.96 4.04
C THR A 437 -5.88 -6.23 2.71
N LEU A 438 -5.59 -5.46 1.66
CA LEU A 438 -6.37 -5.49 0.43
C LEU A 438 -5.98 -6.65 -0.50
N ARG A 439 -4.71 -7.09 -0.49
CA ARG A 439 -4.20 -8.10 -1.43
C ARG A 439 -3.17 -9.08 -0.83
N PRO A 440 -3.35 -10.41 -0.99
CA PRO A 440 -4.60 -11.02 -1.45
C PRO A 440 -5.72 -10.71 -0.43
N ASN A 441 -6.97 -10.66 -0.89
CA ASN A 441 -8.04 -10.02 -0.12
C ASN A 441 -8.39 -10.77 1.17
N GLU A 442 -8.00 -12.04 1.28
CA GLU A 442 -8.11 -12.86 2.48
C GLU A 442 -7.31 -12.27 3.66
N LYS A 443 -6.28 -11.44 3.41
CA LYS A 443 -5.58 -10.69 4.48
C LYS A 443 -6.54 -9.85 5.34
N MET A 444 -7.68 -9.45 4.79
CA MET A 444 -8.72 -8.66 5.46
C MET A 444 -9.51 -9.46 6.51
N ILE A 445 -9.60 -10.79 6.36
CA ILE A 445 -10.49 -11.66 7.14
C ILE A 445 -10.33 -11.41 8.64
N ARG A 446 -9.12 -11.53 9.17
CA ARG A 446 -8.89 -11.45 10.61
C ARG A 446 -8.92 -10.04 11.16
N ALA A 447 -8.38 -9.09 10.41
CA ALA A 447 -8.26 -7.71 10.85
C ALA A 447 -9.61 -6.97 10.80
N THR A 448 -10.54 -7.43 9.96
CA THR A 448 -11.81 -6.75 9.69
C THR A 448 -13.00 -7.67 9.91
N CYS A 449 -13.16 -8.71 9.10
CA CYS A 449 -14.40 -9.48 8.99
C CYS A 449 -14.71 -10.28 10.27
N MET A 450 -13.69 -10.93 10.86
CA MET A 450 -13.83 -11.81 12.02
C MET A 450 -14.08 -11.09 13.34
N SER A 451 -14.21 -9.77 13.34
CA SER A 451 -14.78 -9.06 14.51
C SER A 451 -16.29 -9.28 14.61
N CYS A 452 -16.95 -9.59 13.48
CA CYS A 452 -18.41 -9.69 13.39
C CYS A 452 -18.88 -11.03 12.81
N HIS A 453 -18.09 -11.65 11.93
CA HIS A 453 -18.48 -12.84 11.17
C HIS A 453 -17.61 -14.05 11.46
N GLY A 454 -18.18 -15.26 11.41
CA GLY A 454 -17.41 -16.49 11.40
C GLY A 454 -16.53 -16.62 10.16
N LEU A 455 -15.43 -17.37 10.29
CA LEU A 455 -14.45 -17.54 9.22
C LEU A 455 -15.06 -18.02 7.88
N GLY A 456 -15.95 -19.01 7.92
CA GLY A 456 -16.55 -19.58 6.71
C GLY A 456 -17.30 -18.54 5.88
N PHE A 457 -18.15 -17.74 6.52
CA PHE A 457 -18.86 -16.65 5.84
C PHE A 457 -17.89 -15.60 5.29
N ALA A 458 -16.86 -15.23 6.05
CA ALA A 458 -15.88 -14.22 5.63
C ALA A 458 -15.07 -14.64 4.40
N ILE A 459 -14.61 -15.91 4.35
CA ILE A 459 -13.89 -16.46 3.20
C ILE A 459 -14.81 -16.48 1.98
N ASP A 460 -16.01 -17.04 2.12
CA ASP A 460 -16.97 -17.15 1.02
C ASP A 460 -17.35 -15.77 0.45
N ALA A 461 -17.56 -14.78 1.32
CA ALA A 461 -17.90 -13.42 0.94
C ALA A 461 -16.76 -12.72 0.19
N LEU A 462 -15.50 -12.93 0.61
CA LEU A 462 -14.33 -12.38 -0.07
C LEU A 462 -13.98 -13.14 -1.35
N ALA A 463 -14.39 -14.38 -1.50
CA ALA A 463 -14.19 -15.13 -2.74
C ALA A 463 -15.22 -14.76 -3.83
N ASP A 464 -16.32 -14.07 -3.48
CA ASP A 464 -17.40 -13.71 -4.41
C ASP A 464 -17.22 -12.29 -4.99
N PRO A 465 -16.83 -12.15 -6.28
CA PRO A 465 -16.61 -10.84 -6.89
C PRO A 465 -17.86 -9.97 -6.97
N ALA A 466 -19.05 -10.58 -7.04
CA ALA A 466 -20.31 -9.84 -7.09
C ALA A 466 -20.63 -9.22 -5.74
N LEU A 467 -20.33 -9.93 -4.65
CA LEU A 467 -20.43 -9.35 -3.30
C LEU A 467 -19.40 -8.27 -3.07
N ILE A 468 -18.15 -8.44 -3.50
CA ILE A 468 -17.16 -7.37 -3.41
C ILE A 468 -17.69 -6.12 -4.14
N ALA A 469 -18.15 -6.27 -5.39
CA ALA A 469 -18.64 -5.15 -6.19
C ALA A 469 -19.87 -4.43 -5.60
N ASN A 470 -20.71 -5.12 -4.83
CA ASN A 470 -21.91 -4.53 -4.23
C ASN A 470 -21.76 -4.18 -2.73
N ASN A 471 -20.53 -4.09 -2.25
CA ASN A 471 -20.18 -3.80 -0.85
C ASN A 471 -20.77 -4.81 0.16
N PHE A 472 -20.68 -6.10 -0.18
CA PHE A 472 -21.10 -7.24 0.63
C PHE A 472 -22.60 -7.21 1.00
N SER A 473 -23.42 -6.73 0.07
CA SER A 473 -24.88 -6.70 0.21
C SER A 473 -25.47 -8.03 -0.23
N GLY A 474 -25.73 -8.94 0.72
CA GLY A 474 -26.35 -10.23 0.47
C GLY A 474 -25.60 -11.39 1.12
N GLN A 475 -25.66 -12.56 0.48
CA GLN A 475 -24.99 -13.78 0.94
C GLN A 475 -24.09 -14.33 -0.18
N PRO A 476 -22.99 -15.01 0.16
CA PRO A 476 -22.09 -15.58 -0.83
C PRO A 476 -22.80 -16.60 -1.72
N MET A 477 -22.52 -16.58 -3.02
CA MET A 477 -23.14 -17.52 -3.95
C MET A 477 -22.54 -18.93 -3.89
N ARG A 478 -21.35 -19.09 -3.29
CA ARG A 478 -20.62 -20.36 -3.22
C ARG A 478 -19.89 -20.49 -1.90
N HIS A 479 -19.72 -21.74 -1.47
CA HIS A 479 -18.89 -22.11 -0.35
C HIS A 479 -17.49 -22.52 -0.83
N ILE A 480 -16.46 -22.08 -0.12
CA ILE A 480 -15.07 -22.49 -0.33
C ILE A 480 -14.78 -23.71 0.53
N GLU A 481 -14.57 -24.86 -0.12
CA GLU A 481 -14.41 -26.18 0.52
C GLU A 481 -13.11 -26.33 1.34
N SER A 482 -12.27 -25.29 1.42
CA SER A 482 -10.97 -25.34 2.11
C SER A 482 -11.12 -25.67 3.60
N ILE A 483 -12.17 -25.13 4.24
CA ILE A 483 -12.50 -25.41 5.64
C ILE A 483 -12.92 -26.87 5.80
N ASP A 484 -13.82 -27.36 4.94
CA ASP A 484 -14.31 -28.74 4.98
C ASP A 484 -13.15 -29.74 4.85
N TRP A 485 -12.21 -29.49 3.95
CA TRP A 485 -11.04 -30.34 3.77
C TRP A 485 -10.14 -30.36 5.00
N ALA A 486 -9.94 -29.20 5.64
CA ALA A 486 -9.14 -29.09 6.87
C ALA A 486 -9.80 -29.82 8.04
N LEU A 487 -11.12 -29.66 8.21
CA LEU A 487 -11.91 -30.36 9.24
C LEU A 487 -11.90 -31.88 9.02
N LYS A 488 -12.20 -32.34 7.80
CA LYS A 488 -12.21 -33.77 7.45
C LYS A 488 -10.86 -34.43 7.76
N ARG A 489 -9.74 -33.73 7.54
CA ARG A 489 -8.40 -34.26 7.80
C ARG A 489 -8.14 -34.50 9.28
N VAL A 490 -8.64 -33.64 10.17
CA VAL A 490 -8.45 -33.80 11.63
C VAL A 490 -9.49 -34.73 12.27
N GLU A 491 -10.69 -34.84 11.66
CA GLU A 491 -11.75 -35.74 12.12
C GLU A 491 -11.50 -37.20 11.78
N GLN A 492 -10.72 -37.49 10.73
CA GLN A 492 -10.20 -38.84 10.50
C GLN A 492 -9.26 -39.19 11.65
N PRO A 493 -9.57 -40.22 12.50
CA PRO A 493 -8.60 -40.69 13.47
C PRO A 493 -7.35 -41.12 12.71
N ALA A 494 -6.18 -40.76 13.24
CA ALA A 494 -4.89 -41.22 12.74
C ALA A 494 -4.79 -42.75 12.79
N THR A 495 -5.38 -43.43 11.82
CA THR A 495 -4.95 -44.75 11.41
C THR A 495 -3.93 -44.53 10.31
N ASP A 496 -2.66 -44.56 10.73
CA ASP A 496 -1.49 -44.87 9.90
C ASP A 496 -0.71 -43.72 9.24
N ALA A 497 -0.35 -42.67 10.00
CA ALA A 497 0.76 -41.80 9.58
C ALA A 497 1.72 -41.50 10.73
N ASN A 498 2.77 -42.31 10.84
CA ASN A 498 4.01 -41.97 11.53
C ASN A 498 4.68 -40.79 10.80
N GLN A 499 5.00 -39.74 11.59
CA GLN A 499 6.09 -38.76 11.47
C GLN A 499 6.41 -38.14 10.11
#